data_AF-A0A3D8VQT3-F1
#
_entry.id   AF-A0A3D8VQT3-F1
#
_cell.length_a   1.000
_cell.length_b   1.000
_cell.length_c   1.000
_cell.angle_alpha   90.00
_cell.angle_beta   90.00
_cell.angle_gamma   90.00
#
_symmetry.space_group_name_H-M   'P 1'
#
loop_
_entity.id
_entity.type
_entity.pdbx_description
1 polymer ?
#
loop_
_entity_poly.entity_id
_entity_poly.type
_entity_poly.pdbx_seq_one_letter_code
_entity_poly.pdbx_strand_id
1 'polypeptide(L)'
;MTNLKGERWRQRFENFEKSYLLLSKYAGEKLDNELERAGVIQFFEMTFELAWKVLKDYLESQGYDVKSPRETIKQAYQIEVIDDGHTWLEALSKRNLTAHTYDDQMAEKMVQEIKEHYYPELQKLYARLKEEV
;
A
#
# COMPACT_ATOMS: atom_id res chain seq x y z
N MET A 1 9.52 9.50 -29.17
CA MET A 1 9.05 8.35 -28.38
C MET A 1 8.54 8.91 -27.07
N THR A 2 7.22 9.06 -26.97
CA THR A 2 6.51 9.60 -25.81
C THR A 2 6.87 8.77 -24.57
N ASN A 3 7.03 9.41 -23.42
CA ASN A 3 7.41 8.77 -22.16
C ASN A 3 6.25 7.91 -21.61
N LEU A 4 5.94 6.81 -22.30
CA LEU A 4 4.83 5.89 -22.02
C LEU A 4 4.91 5.31 -20.59
N LYS A 5 6.13 5.16 -20.05
CA LYS A 5 6.34 4.71 -18.68
C LYS A 5 5.96 5.80 -17.66
N GLY A 6 6.29 7.05 -17.95
CA GLY A 6 5.88 8.21 -17.14
C GLY A 6 4.36 8.40 -17.07
N GLU A 7 3.66 8.16 -18.17
CA GLU A 7 2.19 8.24 -18.20
C GLU A 7 1.52 7.07 -17.45
N ARG A 8 2.12 5.87 -17.53
CA ARG A 8 1.54 4.65 -16.93
C ARG A 8 1.51 4.68 -15.41
N TRP A 9 2.58 5.12 -14.74
CA TRP A 9 2.58 5.15 -13.28
C TRP A 9 1.60 6.20 -12.73
N ARG A 10 1.41 7.33 -13.43
CA ARG A 10 0.42 8.37 -13.08
C ARG A 10 -1.01 7.84 -13.18
N GLN A 11 -1.35 7.14 -14.25
CA GLN A 11 -2.66 6.48 -14.38
C GLN A 11 -2.88 5.42 -13.28
N ARG A 12 -1.83 4.67 -12.94
CA ARG A 12 -1.90 3.70 -11.85
C ARG A 12 -2.04 4.37 -10.48
N PHE A 13 -1.40 5.52 -10.30
CA PHE A 13 -1.51 6.33 -9.10
C PHE A 13 -2.95 6.78 -8.85
N GLU A 14 -3.73 7.13 -9.88
CA GLU A 14 -5.15 7.48 -9.71
C GLU A 14 -5.97 6.36 -9.05
N ASN A 15 -5.69 5.10 -9.39
CA ASN A 15 -6.36 3.96 -8.77
C ASN A 15 -5.89 3.74 -7.33
N PHE A 16 -4.58 3.84 -7.10
CA PHE A 16 -4.01 3.79 -5.75
C PHE A 16 -4.59 4.89 -4.86
N GLU A 17 -4.66 6.14 -5.34
CA GLU A 17 -5.20 7.30 -4.62
C GLU A 17 -6.64 7.07 -4.19
N LYS A 18 -7.51 6.58 -5.09
CA LYS A 18 -8.91 6.28 -4.73
C LYS A 18 -9.00 5.26 -3.59
N SER A 19 -8.19 4.20 -3.66
CA SER A 19 -8.17 3.16 -2.62
C SER A 19 -7.57 3.67 -1.31
N TYR A 20 -6.47 4.43 -1.38
CA TYR A 20 -5.81 5.04 -0.24
C TYR A 20 -6.73 6.02 0.50
N LEU A 21 -7.48 6.87 -0.22
CA LEU A 21 -8.40 7.81 0.40
C LEU A 21 -9.55 7.10 1.14
N LEU A 22 -10.01 5.94 0.64
CA LEU A 22 -10.95 5.10 1.38
C LEU A 22 -10.33 4.53 2.64
N LEU A 23 -9.14 3.93 2.56
CA LEU A 23 -8.44 3.43 3.74
C LEU A 23 -8.21 4.55 4.77
N SER A 24 -7.68 5.69 4.33
CA SER A 24 -7.40 6.86 5.16
C SER A 24 -8.64 7.39 5.88
N LYS A 25 -9.80 7.34 5.23
CA LYS A 25 -11.07 7.75 5.83
C LYS A 25 -11.45 6.90 7.04
N TYR A 26 -11.12 5.60 7.03
CA TYR A 26 -11.56 4.65 8.06
C TYR A 26 -10.44 4.17 9.00
N ALA A 27 -9.17 4.37 8.65
CA ALA A 27 -8.03 3.96 9.47
C ALA A 27 -7.98 4.69 10.82
N GLY A 28 -8.46 5.94 10.89
CA GLY A 28 -8.55 6.70 12.15
C GLY A 28 -9.81 6.45 12.96
N GLU A 29 -10.81 5.77 12.40
CA GLU A 29 -12.14 5.66 13.01
C GLU A 29 -12.18 4.58 14.08
N LYS A 30 -13.08 4.77 15.06
CA LYS A 30 -13.45 3.69 15.99
C LYS A 30 -14.26 2.64 15.20
N LEU A 31 -13.88 1.38 15.34
CA LEU A 31 -14.56 0.27 14.68
C LEU A 31 -15.35 -0.51 15.74
N ASP A 32 -16.67 -0.50 15.63
CA ASP A 32 -17.59 -1.02 16.65
C ASP A 32 -18.00 -2.48 16.39
N ASN A 33 -17.85 -2.97 15.15
CA ASN A 33 -18.28 -4.32 14.78
C ASN A 33 -17.33 -5.03 13.79
N GLU A 34 -17.56 -6.33 13.60
CA GLU A 34 -16.77 -7.21 12.72
C GLU A 34 -16.77 -6.72 11.27
N LEU A 35 -17.92 -6.26 10.76
CA LEU A 35 -18.06 -5.78 9.38
C LEU A 35 -17.16 -4.57 9.11
N GLU A 36 -17.07 -3.64 10.06
CA GLU A 36 -16.19 -2.47 9.97
C GLU A 36 -14.70 -2.86 10.00
N ARG A 37 -14.32 -3.80 10.89
CA ARG A 37 -12.96 -4.36 10.93
C ARG A 37 -12.60 -5.04 9.61
N ALA A 38 -13.48 -5.90 9.10
CA ALA A 38 -13.31 -6.57 7.82
C ALA A 38 -13.20 -5.56 6.67
N GLY A 39 -14.00 -4.49 6.69
CA GLY A 39 -13.92 -3.40 5.72
C GLY A 39 -12.55 -2.71 5.70
N VAL A 40 -12.01 -2.35 6.86
CA VAL A 40 -10.67 -1.72 6.95
C VAL A 40 -9.57 -2.67 6.46
N ILE A 41 -9.64 -3.96 6.84
CA ILE A 41 -8.69 -4.97 6.37
C ILE A 41 -8.77 -5.09 4.84
N GLN A 42 -9.97 -5.15 4.27
CA GLN A 42 -10.17 -5.21 2.82
C GLN A 42 -9.65 -3.95 2.11
N PHE A 43 -9.89 -2.76 2.66
CA PHE A 43 -9.34 -1.51 2.12
C PHE A 43 -7.83 -1.50 2.15
N PHE A 44 -7.23 -2.02 3.21
CA PHE A 44 -5.78 -2.15 3.30
C PHE A 44 -5.24 -3.11 2.23
N GLU A 45 -5.80 -4.31 2.08
CA GLU A 45 -5.35 -5.28 1.06
C GLU A 45 -5.37 -4.70 -0.35
N MET A 46 -6.48 -4.07 -0.73
CA MET A 46 -6.62 -3.43 -2.04
C MET A 46 -5.62 -2.28 -2.21
N THR A 47 -5.47 -1.45 -1.18
CA THR A 47 -4.57 -0.30 -1.21
C THR A 47 -3.12 -0.75 -1.33
N PHE A 48 -2.70 -1.75 -0.54
CA PHE A 48 -1.34 -2.27 -0.57
C PHE A 48 -1.01 -2.95 -1.90
N GLU A 49 -1.96 -3.71 -2.47
CA GLU A 49 -1.82 -4.32 -3.79
C GLU A 49 -1.60 -3.26 -4.88
N LEU A 50 -2.35 -2.15 -4.82
CA LEU A 50 -2.15 -1.02 -5.74
C LEU A 50 -0.86 -0.26 -5.46
N ALA A 51 -0.46 -0.15 -4.19
CA ALA A 51 0.72 0.57 -3.76
C ALA A 51 2.01 -0.05 -4.33
N TRP A 52 2.25 -1.35 -4.14
CA TRP A 52 3.45 -1.98 -4.70
C TRP A 52 3.42 -1.96 -6.24
N LYS A 53 2.23 -2.01 -6.84
CA LYS A 53 2.03 -1.92 -8.28
C LYS A 53 2.38 -0.53 -8.84
N VAL A 54 2.01 0.56 -8.14
CA VAL A 54 2.40 1.93 -8.56
C VAL A 54 3.88 2.17 -8.33
N LEU A 55 4.44 1.69 -7.21
CA LEU A 55 5.89 1.69 -6.97
C LEU A 55 6.66 1.01 -8.09
N LYS A 56 6.20 -0.15 -8.55
CA LYS A 56 6.83 -0.87 -9.67
C LYS A 56 6.87 -0.02 -10.93
N ASP A 57 5.73 0.51 -11.34
CA ASP A 57 5.64 1.33 -12.56
C ASP A 57 6.45 2.65 -12.40
N TYR A 58 6.47 3.23 -11.20
CA TYR A 58 7.28 4.39 -10.87
C TYR A 58 8.77 4.09 -11.03
N LEU A 59 9.28 3.01 -10.42
CA LEU A 59 10.67 2.56 -10.56
C LEU A 59 11.03 2.28 -12.02
N GLU A 60 10.14 1.64 -12.79
CA GLU A 60 10.36 1.40 -14.21
C GLU A 60 10.47 2.69 -15.03
N SER A 61 9.74 3.74 -14.63
CA SER A 61 9.83 5.08 -15.24
C SER A 61 11.14 5.79 -14.89
N GLN A 62 11.73 5.48 -13.75
CA GLN A 62 13.06 5.94 -13.32
C GLN A 62 14.21 5.10 -13.90
N GLY A 63 13.91 4.08 -14.71
CA GLY A 63 14.92 3.25 -15.40
C GLY A 63 15.33 1.98 -14.67
N TYR A 64 14.70 1.63 -13.54
CA TYR A 64 14.94 0.37 -12.84
C TYR A 64 14.17 -0.78 -13.49
N ASP A 65 14.76 -1.99 -13.52
CA ASP A 65 14.09 -3.22 -13.94
C ASP A 65 13.79 -4.10 -12.71
N VAL A 66 12.56 -4.03 -12.22
CA VAL A 66 12.07 -4.80 -11.05
C VAL A 66 10.95 -5.75 -11.47
N LYS A 67 11.04 -7.01 -11.07
CA LYS A 67 10.19 -8.09 -11.64
C LYS A 67 9.18 -8.66 -10.65
N SER A 68 9.37 -8.42 -9.36
CA SER A 68 8.48 -8.91 -8.31
C SER A 68 8.11 -7.82 -7.29
N PRO A 69 7.03 -8.00 -6.50
CA PRO A 69 6.70 -7.07 -5.41
C PRO A 69 7.83 -6.93 -4.40
N ARG A 70 8.52 -8.03 -4.08
CA ARG A 70 9.65 -8.04 -3.15
C ARG A 70 10.84 -7.25 -3.69
N GLU A 71 11.19 -7.43 -4.96
CA GLU A 71 12.25 -6.64 -5.61
C GLU A 71 11.87 -5.16 -5.70
N THR A 72 10.60 -4.87 -6.03
CA THR A 72 10.07 -3.50 -6.09
C THR A 72 10.26 -2.79 -4.75
N ILE A 73 9.84 -3.40 -3.63
CA ILE A 73 9.97 -2.82 -2.29
C ILE A 73 11.44 -2.63 -1.92
N LYS A 74 12.30 -3.64 -2.15
CA LYS A 74 13.73 -3.53 -1.86
C LYS A 74 14.39 -2.40 -2.63
N GLN A 75 14.11 -2.31 -3.92
CA GLN A 75 14.67 -1.26 -4.77
C GLN A 75 14.17 0.12 -4.36
N ALA A 76 12.87 0.26 -4.08
CA ALA A 76 12.28 1.53 -3.62
C ALA A 76 12.89 2.02 -2.30
N TYR A 77 13.12 1.10 -1.36
CA TYR A 77 13.81 1.41 -0.11
C TYR A 77 15.27 1.84 -0.35
N GLN A 78 15.99 1.10 -1.20
CA GLN A 78 17.39 1.41 -1.53
C GLN A 78 17.58 2.80 -2.14
N ILE A 79 16.57 3.33 -2.85
CA ILE A 79 16.62 4.65 -3.48
C ILE A 79 15.78 5.69 -2.73
N GLU A 80 15.39 5.38 -1.48
CA GLU A 80 14.73 6.31 -0.56
C GLU A 80 13.36 6.84 -1.07
N VAL A 81 12.65 6.05 -1.87
CA VAL A 81 11.25 6.32 -2.24
C VAL A 81 10.29 5.95 -1.10
N ILE A 82 10.68 4.96 -0.28
CA ILE A 82 9.97 4.55 0.94
C ILE A 82 10.97 4.48 2.09
N ASP A 83 10.49 4.74 3.30
CA ASP A 83 11.35 4.91 4.48
C ASP A 83 11.65 3.59 5.20
N ASP A 84 10.66 2.71 5.32
CA ASP A 84 10.79 1.46 6.09
C ASP A 84 10.54 0.22 5.24
N GLY A 85 11.59 -0.22 4.53
CA GLY A 85 11.53 -1.44 3.73
C GLY A 85 11.18 -2.70 4.54
N HIS A 86 11.41 -2.74 5.86
CA HIS A 86 11.07 -3.90 6.68
C HIS A 86 9.56 -4.00 6.88
N THR A 87 8.92 -2.91 7.30
CA THR A 87 7.46 -2.83 7.46
C THR A 87 6.73 -3.14 6.16
N TRP A 88 7.24 -2.65 5.02
CA TRP A 88 6.70 -3.00 3.70
C TRP A 88 6.83 -4.48 3.35
N LEU A 89 7.97 -5.11 3.65
CA LEU A 89 8.16 -6.55 3.39
C LEU A 89 7.30 -7.42 4.32
N GLU A 90 7.08 -6.98 5.56
CA GLU A 90 6.15 -7.62 6.48
C GLU A 90 4.72 -7.56 5.93
N ALA A 91 4.25 -6.36 5.58
CA ALA A 91 2.95 -6.17 4.94
C ALA A 91 2.78 -7.02 3.67
N LEU A 92 3.84 -7.14 2.85
CA LEU A 92 3.82 -7.99 1.65
C LEU A 92 3.64 -9.47 1.98
N SER A 93 4.25 -9.95 3.06
CA SER A 93 4.09 -11.33 3.53
C SER A 93 2.67 -11.60 4.05
N LYS A 94 2.04 -10.56 4.58
CA LYS A 94 0.71 -10.51 5.15
C LYS A 94 -0.30 -9.87 4.18
N ARG A 95 -0.17 -10.00 2.85
CA ARG A 95 -1.07 -9.31 1.90
C ARG A 95 -2.43 -9.97 1.66
N ASN A 96 -2.61 -11.22 2.12
CA ASN A 96 -3.85 -12.00 2.02
C ASN A 96 -4.38 -12.28 3.44
N LEU A 97 -4.84 -11.24 4.12
CA LEU A 97 -5.28 -11.21 5.53
C LEU A 97 -6.70 -11.70 5.72
N THR A 98 -7.54 -11.57 4.70
CA THR A 98 -8.94 -11.99 4.67
C THR A 98 -9.14 -13.48 4.90
N ALA A 99 -8.10 -14.30 4.77
CA ALA A 99 -8.17 -15.72 5.11
C ALA A 99 -8.40 -15.99 6.61
N HIS A 100 -8.16 -14.99 7.48
CA HIS A 100 -8.25 -15.14 8.94
C HIS A 100 -9.26 -14.19 9.60
N THR A 101 -10.07 -13.47 8.84
CA THR A 101 -11.00 -12.46 9.38
C THR A 101 -12.20 -13.04 10.14
N TYR A 102 -12.41 -14.37 10.13
CA TYR A 102 -13.41 -15.04 10.95
C TYR A 102 -13.01 -15.18 12.43
N ASP A 103 -11.73 -14.94 12.75
CA ASP A 103 -11.21 -14.89 14.12
C ASP A 103 -11.17 -13.43 14.56
N ASP A 104 -12.07 -13.06 15.47
CA ASP A 104 -12.21 -11.69 15.98
C ASP A 104 -10.90 -11.15 16.59
N GLN A 105 -10.15 -11.97 17.32
CA GLN A 105 -8.88 -11.54 17.94
C GLN A 105 -7.82 -11.26 16.88
N MET A 106 -7.78 -12.11 15.84
CA MET A 106 -6.88 -11.90 14.72
C MET A 106 -7.27 -10.66 13.92
N ALA A 107 -8.56 -10.44 13.66
CA ALA A 107 -9.05 -9.25 12.96
C ALA A 107 -8.72 -7.97 13.73
N GLU A 108 -8.92 -7.95 15.05
CA GLU A 108 -8.57 -6.79 15.88
C GLU A 108 -7.06 -6.52 15.87
N LYS A 109 -6.23 -7.55 16.02
CA LYS A 109 -4.77 -7.42 15.89
C LYS A 109 -4.37 -6.87 14.53
N MET A 110 -4.96 -7.38 13.45
CA MET A 110 -4.65 -6.92 12.10
C MET A 110 -5.03 -5.47 11.88
N VAL A 111 -6.18 -5.03 12.40
CA VAL A 111 -6.57 -3.62 12.37
C VAL A 111 -5.54 -2.76 13.10
N GLN A 112 -5.04 -3.18 14.26
CA GLN A 112 -4.00 -2.43 14.97
C GLN A 112 -2.70 -2.35 14.16
N GLU A 113 -2.22 -3.46 13.59
CA GLU A 113 -1.02 -3.45 12.73
C GLU A 113 -1.20 -2.52 11.51
N ILE A 114 -2.38 -2.51 10.89
CA ILE A 114 -2.69 -1.59 9.80
C ILE A 114 -2.60 -0.15 10.28
N LYS A 115 -3.23 0.19 11.40
CA LYS A 115 -3.29 1.57 11.91
C LYS A 115 -1.92 2.09 12.35
N GLU A 116 -1.16 1.26 13.06
CA GLU A 116 0.08 1.68 13.74
C GLU A 116 1.32 1.55 12.85
N HIS A 117 1.33 0.63 11.88
CA HIS A 117 2.53 0.32 11.10
C HIS A 117 2.33 0.50 9.60
N TYR A 118 1.30 -0.10 9.00
CA TYR A 118 1.22 -0.15 7.53
C TYR A 118 0.60 1.11 6.91
N TYR A 119 -0.43 1.69 7.53
CA TYR A 119 -1.09 2.90 7.05
C TYR A 119 -0.14 4.12 7.04
N PRO A 120 0.67 4.38 8.08
CA PRO A 120 1.66 5.47 8.04
C PRO A 120 2.63 5.37 6.85
N GLU A 121 3.08 4.17 6.51
CA GLU A 121 3.96 3.95 5.36
C GLU A 121 3.25 4.18 4.01
N LEU A 122 1.98 3.78 3.90
CA LEU A 122 1.15 4.10 2.73
C LEU A 122 0.87 5.60 2.60
N GLN A 123 0.69 6.30 3.72
CA GLN A 123 0.51 7.75 3.75
C GLN A 123 1.76 8.49 3.24
N LYS A 124 2.96 8.06 3.66
CA LYS A 124 4.23 8.62 3.18
C LYS A 124 4.40 8.42 1.68
N LEU A 125 4.16 7.20 1.18
CA LEU A 125 4.19 6.93 -0.26
C LEU A 125 3.20 7.81 -1.02
N TYR A 126 1.96 7.92 -0.52
CA TYR A 126 0.94 8.76 -1.14
C TYR A 126 1.39 10.21 -1.23
N ALA A 127 1.86 10.81 -0.13
CA ALA A 127 2.35 12.18 -0.11
C ALA A 127 3.51 12.36 -1.10
N ARG A 128 4.48 11.45 -1.09
CA ARG A 128 5.65 11.48 -1.97
C ARG A 128 5.26 11.46 -3.45
N LEU A 129 4.42 10.50 -3.86
CA LEU A 129 4.02 10.39 -5.25
C LEU A 129 3.08 11.52 -5.68
N LYS A 130 2.26 12.06 -4.76
CA LYS A 130 1.34 13.17 -5.06
C LYS A 130 2.08 14.45 -5.42
N GLU A 131 3.25 14.70 -4.84
CA GLU A 131 4.13 15.82 -5.20
C GLU A 131 4.71 15.72 -6.62
N GLU A 132 4.78 14.51 -7.16
CA GLU A 132 5.35 14.24 -8.48
C GLU A 132 4.28 14.19 -9.60
N VAL A 133 2.99 14.15 -9.25
CA VAL A 133 1.86 14.10 -10.21
C VAL A 133 1.41 15.49 -10.62
#